data_AF-A0A349S5D7-F1
#
_entry.id   AF-A0A349S5D7-F1
#
_cell.length_a   1.000
_cell.length_b   1.000
_cell.length_c   1.000
_cell.angle_alpha   90.00
_cell.angle_beta   90.00
_cell.angle_gamma   90.00
#
_symmetry.space_group_name_H-M   'P 1'
#
loop_
_entity.id
_entity.type
_entity.pdbx_description
1 polymer ?
#
loop_
_entity_poly.entity_id
_entity_poly.type
_entity_poly.pdbx_seq_one_letter_code
_entity_poly.pdbx_strand_id
1 'polypeptide(L)' 'EIAFLFPWAIVLDELGVFGLLAMFVFLAILVVGFVYEWKKGALEWE' A
#
# COMPACT_ATOMS: atom_id res chain seq x y z
N GLU A 1 5.76 -3.45 -2.82
CA GLU A 1 5.23 -2.64 -1.70
C GLU A 1 5.35 -3.31 -0.33
N ILE A 2 5.38 -4.65 -0.27
CA ILE A 2 5.59 -5.43 0.98
C ILE A 2 6.87 -5.01 1.73
N ALA A 3 7.89 -4.55 1.01
CA ALA A 3 9.12 -4.00 1.61
C ALA A 3 8.88 -2.76 2.51
N PHE A 4 7.80 -1.99 2.29
CA PHE A 4 7.45 -0.85 3.13
C PHE A 4 6.58 -1.24 4.34
N LEU A 5 5.87 -2.36 4.26
CA LEU A 5 5.01 -2.87 5.34
C LEU A 5 5.84 -3.33 6.55
N PHE A 6 6.99 -3.97 6.32
CA PHE A 6 7.86 -4.47 7.40
C PHE A 6 8.43 -3.36 8.30
N PRO A 7 9.17 -2.36 7.79
CA PRO A 7 9.72 -1.30 8.64
C PRO A 7 8.62 -0.50 9.34
N TRP A 8 7.51 -0.21 8.65
CA TRP A 8 6.36 0.47 9.25
C TRP A 8 5.76 -0.32 10.41
N ALA A 9 5.57 -1.65 10.25
CA ALA A 9 5.01 -2.49 11.29
C ALA A 9 5.92 -2.56 12.53
N ILE A 10 7.24 -2.52 12.33
CA ILE A 10 8.23 -2.52 13.42
C ILE A 10 8.12 -1.24 14.26
N VAL A 11 7.87 -0.08 13.64
CA VAL A 11 7.83 1.22 14.34
C VAL A 11 6.41 1.73 14.60
N LEU A 12 5.37 0.91 14.38
CA LEU A 12 3.97 1.35 14.48
C LEU A 12 3.63 1.87 15.88
N ASP A 13 4.16 1.23 16.93
CA ASP A 13 3.92 1.64 18.32
C ASP A 13 4.48 3.05 18.62
N GLU A 14 5.57 3.45 17.94
CA GLU A 14 6.16 4.79 18.06
C GLU A 14 5.35 5.84 17.27
N LEU A 15 4.78 5.45 16.13
CA LEU A 15 4.02 6.34 15.25
C LEU A 15 2.55 6.49 15.68
N GLY A 16 2.02 5.52 16.42
CA GLY A 16 0.63 5.47 16.88
C GLY A 16 -0.39 5.60 15.75
N VAL A 17 -1.50 6.30 16.03
CA VAL A 17 -2.63 6.44 15.08
C VAL A 17 -2.23 7.17 13.80
N PHE A 18 -1.27 8.10 13.87
CA PHE A 18 -0.76 8.77 12.68
C PHE A 18 -0.08 7.78 11.72
N GLY A 19 0.77 6.89 12.25
CA GLY A 19 1.40 5.83 11.47
C GLY A 19 0.37 4.89 10.83
N LEU A 20 -0.70 4.57 11.56
CA LEU A 20 -1.79 3.74 11.05
C LEU A 20 -2.53 4.39 9.87
N LEU A 21 -2.94 5.65 10.01
CA LEU A 21 -3.63 6.39 8.94
C LEU A 21 -2.74 6.61 7.72
N ALA A 22 -1.45 6.92 7.93
CA ALA A 22 -0.50 7.09 6.84
C ALA A 22 -0.36 5.81 6.00
N MET A 23 -0.23 4.65 6.66
CA MET A 23 -0.16 3.37 5.94
C MET A 23 -1.48 3.02 5.25
N PHE A 24 -2.63 3.32 5.87
CA PHE A 24 -3.92 3.09 5.23
C PHE A 24 -4.07 3.90 3.93
N VAL A 25 -3.70 5.19 3.95
CA VAL A 25 -3.70 6.04 2.75
C VAL A 25 -2.73 5.50 1.69
N PHE A 26 -1.51 5.11 2.10
CA PHE A 26 -0.53 4.53 1.19
C PHE A 26 -1.06 3.27 0.48
N LEU A 27 -1.61 2.32 1.24
CA LEU A 27 -2.21 1.10 0.68
C LEU A 27 -3.41 1.40 -0.23
N ALA A 28 -4.25 2.37 0.14
CA ALA A 28 -5.38 2.78 -0.70
C ALA A 28 -4.91 3.28 -2.08
N ILE A 29 -3.84 4.09 -2.13
CA ILE A 29 -3.27 4.58 -3.39
C ILE A 29 -2.78 3.42 -4.25
N LEU A 30 -2.08 2.45 -3.65
CA LEU A 30 -1.60 1.27 -4.36
C LEU A 30 -2.73 0.41 -4.91
N VAL A 31 -3.77 0.18 -4.11
CA VAL A 31 -4.96 -0.57 -4.55
C VAL A 31 -5.64 0.14 -5.72
N VAL A 32 -5.76 1.48 -5.68
CA VAL A 32 -6.31 2.25 -6.80
C VAL A 32 -5.45 2.12 -8.05
N GLY A 33 -4.12 2.23 -7.92
CA GLY A 33 -3.18 2.04 -9.03
C GLY A 33 -3.30 0.64 -9.63
N PHE A 34 -3.32 -0.39 -8.78
CA PHE A 34 -3.47 -1.78 -9.18
C PHE A 34 -4.80 -2.03 -9.91
N VAL A 35 -5.92 -1.52 -9.37
CA VAL A 35 -7.24 -1.63 -10.02
C VAL A 35 -7.24 -0.91 -11.37
N TYR A 36 -6.55 0.23 -11.49
CA TYR A 36 -6.43 0.95 -12.75
C TYR A 36 -5.62 0.15 -13.79
N GLU A 37 -4.47 -0.40 -13.41
CA GLU A 37 -3.65 -1.24 -14.29
C GLU A 37 -4.39 -2.51 -14.72
N TRP A 38 -5.12 -3.13 -13.80
CA TRP A 38 -5.97 -4.28 -14.10
C TRP A 38 -7.05 -3.93 -15.12
N LYS A 39 -7.79 -2.83 -14.92
CA LYS A 39 -8.81 -2.37 -15.88
C LYS A 39 -8.25 -2.04 -17.26
N LYS A 40 -6.97 -1.64 -17.32
CA LYS A 40 -6.28 -1.36 -18.59
C LYS A 40 -5.78 -2.63 -19.29
N GLY A 41 -5.94 -3.81 -18.68
CA GLY A 41 -5.42 -5.07 -19.21
C GLY A 41 -3.90 -5.18 -19.12
N ALA A 42 -3.23 -4.31 -18.35
CA ALA A 42 -1.77 -4.31 -18.23
C ALA A 42 -1.22 -5.50 -17.42
N LEU A 43 -2.10 -6.19 -16.71
CA LEU A 43 -1.78 -7.41 -15.95
C LEU A 43 -2.07 -8.69 -16.73
N GLU A 44 -2.65 -8.59 -17.94
CA GLU A 44 -2.77 -9.73 -18.83
C GLU A 44 -1.43 -9.94 -19.53
N TRP A 45 -0.74 -10.98 -19.11
CA TRP A 45 0.44 -11.49 -19.79
C TRP A 45 -0.05 -12.60 -20.73
N GLU A 46 0.38 -12.57 -22.00
CA GLU A 46 0.18 -13.71 -22.92
C GLU A 46 0.79 -15.01 -22.36
#